data_AF-A0AA43GYX8-F1
#
_entry.id   AF-A0AA43GYX8-F1
#
_cell.length_a   1.000
_cell.length_b   1.000
_cell.length_c   1.000
_cell.angle_alpha   90.00
_cell.angle_beta   90.00
_cell.angle_gamma   90.00
#
_symmetry.space_group_name_H-M   'P 1'
#
loop_
_entity.id
_entity.type
_entity.pdbx_description
1 polymer ?
#
loop_
_entity_poly.entity_id
_entity_poly.type
_entity_poly.pdbx_seq_one_letter_code
_entity_poly.pdbx_strand_id
1 'polypeptide(L)'
;MQRDELELNLPPVFEIGQKVRLRKLIKNDGTFPGQEIGAVLGNKGDIGYIASIGTYLQTSYIYAVHFLETGFVVGCRKKELEAVEENSNESNVADE
;
A
#
# COMPACT_ATOMS: atom_id res chain seq x y z
N MET A 1 -28.00 2.11 -10.69
CA MET A 1 -27.23 2.53 -9.49
C MET A 1 -25.90 1.81 -9.58
N GLN A 2 -24.84 2.55 -9.91
CA GLN A 2 -23.52 1.96 -10.18
C GLN A 2 -22.96 1.40 -8.87
N ARG A 3 -22.39 0.20 -8.97
CA ARG A 3 -21.88 -0.59 -7.87
C ARG A 3 -20.71 0.16 -7.22
N ASP A 4 -20.98 0.83 -6.10
CA ASP A 4 -20.01 0.96 -5.02
C ASP A 4 -19.69 -0.45 -4.51
N GLU A 5 -18.95 -1.21 -5.33
CA GLU A 5 -18.15 -2.33 -4.86
C GLU A 5 -17.16 -1.72 -3.88
N LEU A 6 -17.58 -1.62 -2.60
CA LEU A 6 -16.69 -1.23 -1.51
C LEU A 6 -15.43 -2.05 -1.68
N GLU A 7 -14.26 -1.41 -1.74
CA GLU A 7 -13.00 -2.12 -1.97
C GLU A 7 -12.77 -3.21 -0.92
N LEU A 8 -13.46 -3.16 0.23
CA LEU A 8 -13.52 -4.18 1.28
C LEU A 8 -14.28 -5.48 0.93
N ASN A 9 -15.11 -5.50 -0.10
CA ASN A 9 -15.75 -6.76 -0.54
C ASN A 9 -14.76 -7.70 -1.22
N LEU A 10 -13.61 -7.20 -1.63
CA LEU A 10 -12.52 -7.97 -2.22
C LEU A 10 -11.43 -8.20 -1.16
N PRO A 11 -10.68 -9.30 -1.24
CA PRO A 11 -9.53 -9.49 -0.38
C PRO A 11 -8.51 -8.35 -0.57
N PRO A 12 -7.73 -8.01 0.47
CA PRO A 12 -6.66 -7.03 0.33
C PRO A 12 -5.68 -7.49 -0.75
N VAL A 13 -5.21 -6.53 -1.55
CA VAL A 13 -4.33 -6.82 -2.69
C VAL A 13 -2.90 -7.09 -2.27
N PHE A 14 -2.52 -6.57 -1.11
CA PHE A 14 -1.21 -6.77 -0.54
C PHE A 14 -1.32 -7.51 0.78
N GLU A 15 -0.27 -8.26 1.12
CA GLU A 15 -0.16 -9.00 2.36
C GLU A 15 0.83 -8.35 3.33
N ILE A 16 0.66 -8.61 4.63
CA ILE A 16 1.60 -8.14 5.65
C ILE A 16 2.97 -8.78 5.39
N GLY A 17 4.04 -7.99 5.42
CA GLY A 17 5.39 -8.40 5.08
C GLY A 17 5.72 -8.29 3.59
N GLN A 18 4.74 -8.03 2.72
CA GLN A 18 5.00 -7.90 1.29
C GLN A 18 5.80 -6.64 0.97
N LYS A 19 6.78 -6.80 0.07
CA LYS A 19 7.61 -5.69 -0.44
C LYS A 19 6.85 -4.90 -1.48
N VAL A 20 6.73 -3.60 -1.25
CA VAL A 20 6.02 -2.66 -2.12
C VAL A 20 6.87 -1.44 -2.45
N ARG A 21 6.54 -0.79 -3.56
CA ARG A 21 7.14 0.43 -4.05
C ARG A 21 6.11 1.54 -4.14
N LEU A 22 6.51 2.74 -3.74
CA LEU A 22 5.71 3.93 -3.96
C LEU A 22 5.68 4.31 -5.44
N ARG A 23 4.49 4.40 -6.02
CA ARG A 23 4.28 4.91 -7.39
C ARG A 23 4.17 6.42 -7.45
N LYS A 24 3.83 7.04 -6.31
CA LYS A 24 3.61 8.47 -6.15
C LYS A 24 4.34 8.98 -4.93
N LEU A 25 4.68 10.26 -4.95
CA LEU A 25 5.21 10.95 -3.79
C LEU A 25 4.11 11.12 -2.74
N ILE A 26 4.38 10.67 -1.52
CA ILE A 26 3.45 10.74 -0.40
C ILE A 26 3.83 11.92 0.48
N LYS A 27 2.86 12.79 0.73
CA LYS A 27 2.99 13.93 1.63
C LYS A 27 2.12 13.70 2.85
N ASN A 28 2.55 14.25 3.98
CA ASN A 28 1.75 14.24 5.18
C ASN A 28 0.52 15.14 4.99
N ASP A 29 -0.67 14.56 5.03
CA ASP A 29 -1.94 15.30 4.98
C ASP A 29 -2.42 15.73 6.38
N GLY A 30 -1.57 15.58 7.39
CA GLY A 30 -1.87 15.84 8.80
C GLY A 30 -2.21 14.60 9.62
N THR A 31 -2.15 13.41 9.00
CA THR A 31 -2.41 12.12 9.66
C THR A 31 -1.16 11.48 10.24
N PHE A 32 0.04 11.90 9.82
CA PHE A 32 1.30 11.37 10.32
C PHE A 32 1.81 12.23 11.49
N PRO A 33 2.01 11.65 12.68
CA PRO A 33 2.48 12.38 13.85
C PRO A 33 3.95 12.77 13.72
N GLY A 34 4.30 13.97 14.17
CA GLY A 34 5.70 14.42 14.26
C GLY A 34 6.30 14.98 12.97
N GLN A 35 5.51 15.11 11.90
CA GLN A 35 5.91 15.81 10.66
C GLN A 35 4.92 16.91 10.34
N GLU A 36 5.39 17.99 9.71
CA GLU A 36 4.52 19.09 9.29
C GLU A 36 3.58 18.67 8.16
N ILE A 37 2.45 19.35 8.01
CA ILE A 37 1.54 19.16 6.89
C ILE A 37 2.27 19.54 5.59
N GLY A 38 2.24 18.66 4.59
CA GLY A 38 2.94 18.82 3.32
C GLY A 38 4.38 18.29 3.32
N ALA A 39 4.92 17.84 4.46
CA ALA A 39 6.21 17.18 4.51
C ALA A 39 6.22 15.89 3.69
N VAL A 40 7.32 15.61 2.99
CA VAL A 40 7.46 14.40 2.17
C VAL A 40 7.77 13.22 3.07
N LEU A 41 6.87 12.24 3.13
CA LEU A 41 7.03 11.03 3.92
C LEU A 41 7.66 9.88 3.12
N GLY A 42 7.50 9.91 1.79
CA GLY A 42 8.09 8.95 0.88
C GLY A 42 8.09 9.46 -0.55
N ASN A 43 9.16 9.18 -1.27
CA ASN A 43 9.34 9.56 -2.66
C ASN A 43 8.83 8.47 -3.61
N LYS A 44 8.54 8.88 -4.85
CA LYS A 44 8.27 7.92 -5.92
C LYS A 44 9.49 7.02 -6.12
N GLY A 45 9.28 5.72 -6.02
CA GLY A 45 10.32 4.72 -6.19
C GLY A 45 10.86 4.15 -4.87
N ASP A 46 10.52 4.74 -3.73
CA ASP A 46 10.92 4.24 -2.42
C ASP A 46 10.30 2.87 -2.17
N ILE A 47 11.09 2.01 -1.52
CA ILE A 47 10.73 0.63 -1.22
C ILE A 47 10.42 0.52 0.26
N GLY A 48 9.31 -0.14 0.58
CA GLY A 48 8.93 -0.45 1.94
C GLY A 48 8.23 -1.80 2.03
N TYR A 49 7.84 -2.15 3.25
CA TYR A 49 7.16 -3.41 3.55
C TYR A 49 5.81 -3.11 4.19
N ILE A 50 4.77 -3.88 3.84
CA ILE A 50 3.47 -3.75 4.49
C ILE A 50 3.60 -4.17 5.96
N ALA A 51 3.48 -3.23 6.88
CA ALA A 51 3.51 -3.49 8.32
C ALA A 51 2.12 -3.89 8.84
N SER A 52 1.06 -3.27 8.31
CA SER A 52 -0.32 -3.61 8.68
C SER A 52 -1.31 -3.21 7.60
N ILE A 53 -2.48 -3.84 7.62
CA ILE A 53 -3.59 -3.55 6.71
C ILE A 53 -4.77 -3.09 7.56
N GLY A 54 -5.19 -1.85 7.32
CA GLY A 54 -6.33 -1.23 7.96
C GLY A 54 -7.43 -0.92 6.96
N THR A 55 -8.51 -0.37 7.48
CA THR A 55 -9.67 0.08 6.69
C THR A 55 -9.96 1.53 7.00
N TYR A 56 -10.21 2.33 5.97
CA TYR A 56 -10.60 3.73 6.09
C TYR A 56 -12.06 3.90 5.75
N LEU A 57 -12.81 4.53 6.67
CA LEU A 57 -14.26 4.78 6.57
C LEU A 57 -15.10 3.54 6.21
N GLN A 58 -14.56 2.33 6.45
CA GLN A 58 -15.17 1.05 6.05
C GLN A 58 -15.47 0.96 4.54
N THR A 59 -14.83 1.78 3.71
CA THR A 59 -15.05 1.84 2.25
C THR A 59 -13.81 1.52 1.43
N SER A 60 -12.61 1.78 1.97
CA SER A 60 -11.33 1.48 1.33
C SER A 60 -10.32 0.83 2.27
N TYR A 61 -9.41 0.01 1.72
CA TYR A 61 -8.23 -0.47 2.45
C TYR A 61 -7.14 0.61 2.52
N ILE A 62 -6.48 0.70 3.66
CA ILE A 62 -5.24 1.46 3.86
C ILE A 62 -4.14 0.50 4.27
N TYR A 63 -3.02 0.56 3.55
CA TYR A 63 -1.85 -0.26 3.78
C TYR A 63 -0.81 0.59 4.50
N ALA A 64 -0.45 0.23 5.72
CA ALA A 64 0.63 0.87 6.44
C ALA A 64 1.97 0.32 5.93
N VAL A 65 2.73 1.14 5.22
CA VAL A 65 4.02 0.77 4.65
C VAL A 65 5.14 1.29 5.54
N HIS A 66 5.98 0.39 6.02
CA HIS A 66 7.19 0.71 6.77
C HIS A 66 8.37 0.86 5.82
N PHE A 67 8.92 2.08 5.75
CA PHE A 67 10.14 2.40 5.03
C PHE A 67 11.33 2.20 5.95
N LEU A 68 12.17 1.21 5.65
CA LEU A 68 13.34 0.89 6.48
C LEU A 68 14.42 1.97 6.42
N GLU A 69 14.49 2.73 5.32
CA GLU A 69 15.49 3.80 5.15
C GLU A 69 15.22 4.99 6.10
N THR A 70 13.95 5.35 6.30
CA THR A 70 13.56 6.49 7.15
C THR A 70 13.00 6.08 8.51
N GLY A 71 12.61 4.81 8.68
CA GLY A 71 11.87 4.32 9.84
C GLY A 71 10.41 4.78 9.90
N PHE A 72 9.88 5.35 8.81
CA PHE A 72 8.51 5.86 8.78
C PHE A 72 7.50 4.79 8.41
N VAL A 73 6.35 4.79 9.10
CA VAL A 73 5.22 3.92 8.79
C VAL A 73 4.08 4.79 8.24
N VAL A 74 3.85 4.72 6.94
CA VAL A 74 2.92 5.63 6.23
C VAL A 74 1.74 4.85 5.69
N GLY A 75 0.53 5.35 5.93
CA GLY A 75 -0.70 4.79 5.36
C GLY A 75 -0.85 5.16 3.89
N CYS A 76 -0.86 4.16 3.02
CA CYS A 76 -0.99 4.34 1.58
C CYS A 76 -2.22 3.58 1.05
N ARG A 77 -2.87 4.11 0.01
CA ARG A 77 -3.96 3.40 -0.67
C ARG A 77 -3.39 2.43 -1.71
N LYS A 78 -4.19 1.44 -2.11
CA LYS A 78 -3.83 0.47 -3.17
C LYS A 78 -3.26 1.14 -4.43
N LYS A 79 -3.88 2.23 -4.87
CA LYS A 79 -3.52 2.94 -6.12
C LYS A 79 -2.17 3.67 -6.06
N GLU A 80 -1.58 3.79 -4.87
CA GLU A 80 -0.31 4.49 -4.63
C GLU A 80 0.87 3.52 -4.51
N LEU A 81 0.59 2.23 -4.40
CA LEU A 81 1.55 1.16 -4.18
C LEU A 81 1.67 0.26 -5.41
N GLU A 82 2.83 -0.37 -5.54
CA GLU A 82 3.16 -1.39 -6.54
C GLU A 82 3.85 -2.55 -5.81
N ALA A 83 3.45 -3.79 -6.07
CA ALA A 83 4.18 -4.94 -5.54
C ALA A 83 5.55 -5.04 -6.24
N VAL A 84 6.61 -5.20 -5.45
CA VAL A 84 7.99 -5.31 -5.98
C VAL A 84 8.39 -6.76 -6.17
N GLU A 85 7.83 -7.64 -5.35
CA GLU A 85 8.04 -9.08 -5.47
C GLU A 85 6.79 -9.68 -6.09
N GLU A 86 6.90 -9.89 -7.39
CA GLU A 86 6.16 -10.92 -8.10
C GLU A 86 6.81 -12.24 -7.69
N ASN A 87 6.22 -12.94 -6.71
CA ASN A 87 6.48 -14.37 -6.66
C ASN A 87 6.00 -14.92 -8.00
N SER A 88 6.96 -15.42 -8.75
CA SER A 88 6.81 -16.34 -9.86
C SER A 88 5.80 -17.44 -9.50
N ASN A 89 4.51 -17.21 -9.74
CA ASN A 89 3.57 -18.30 -9.90
C ASN A 89 3.57 -18.64 -11.38
N GLU A 90 4.52 -19.51 -11.72
CA GLU A 90 4.54 -20.35 -12.90
C GLU A 90 3.11 -20.59 -13.43
N SER A 91 2.75 -19.85 -14.48
CA SER A 91 1.61 -20.18 -15.32
C SER A 91 2.02 -21.39 -16.15
N ASN A 92 2.03 -22.57 -15.53
CA ASN A 92 2.19 -23.83 -16.23
C ASN A 92 1.19 -24.84 -15.66
N VAL A 93 -0.10 -24.48 -15.73
CA VAL A 93 -1.14 -25.51 -15.79
C VAL A 93 -1.11 -25.99 -17.23
N ALA A 94 -0.27 -26.99 -17.51
CA ALA A 94 -0.40 -27.77 -18.72
C ALA A 94 -1.74 -28.49 -18.64
N ASP A 95 -2.56 -28.30 -19.68
CA ASP A 95 -3.64 -29.20 -20.07
C ASP A 95 -3.22 -30.67 -19.90
N GLU A 96 -4.04 -31.45 -19.20
CA GLU A 96 -4.21 -32.88 -19.45
C GLU A 96 -5.66 -33.30 -19.25
#